data_AF-G1US35-F1
#
_entry.id   AF-G1US35-F1
#
_cell.length_a   1.000
_cell.length_b   1.000
_cell.length_c   1.000
_cell.angle_alpha   90.00
_cell.angle_beta   90.00
_cell.angle_gamma   90.00
#
_symmetry.space_group_name_H-M   'P 1'
#
loop_
_entity.id
_entity.type
_entity.pdbx_description
1 polymer ?
#
loop_
_entity_poly.entity_id
_entity_poly.type
_entity_poly.pdbx_seq_one_letter_code
_entity_poly.pdbx_strand_id
1 'polypeptide(L)'
;MPGKRKETMPEEAVERPAAEQFVQVSPADGAMPDGREPTPEEMEAMLEGKNRTHFEGLGDAWAVLTGQNPAEVVPQVVGTVMHEGGTRPAWQWKRGGRDHILLAWPQDQPVRASVLVAGEEGGKLAPVSAVPLLDGLPNDLTVEEAHPWENGLGANVAVSMIEGKNPMWFFDPLYGRDRDDLTPGITHTFLLAGLAYGLRKALLDEVTITQGPKFEAYAEAWLAENPGASRLDVPPLKVKVAGRHMIMPGRRFCEYQMRAVIEEVQDCQLEKMPVKLLYLSFPFENREPMRLALYVSKMVLGDFEPEKGQEVDAYVWLQARIIDIDQGPQQ
;
A
#
# COMPACT_ATOMS: atom_id res chain seq x y z
N MET A 1 -31.94 70.68 18.77
CA MET A 1 -31.35 69.96 19.92
C MET A 1 -31.26 68.48 19.58
N PRO A 2 -30.21 67.79 20.04
CA PRO A 2 -29.26 67.16 19.12
C PRO A 2 -29.10 65.64 19.31
N GLY A 3 -28.44 65.03 18.33
CA GLY A 3 -27.85 63.68 18.41
C GLY A 3 -27.47 63.17 17.01
N LYS A 4 -26.67 63.91 16.21
CA LYS A 4 -25.26 63.57 15.86
C LYS A 4 -24.99 62.05 15.78
N ARG A 5 -24.91 61.52 14.55
CA ARG A 5 -23.67 61.17 13.78
C ARG A 5 -22.96 59.89 14.26
N LYS A 6 -22.81 58.92 13.37
CA LYS A 6 -21.58 58.72 12.57
C LYS A 6 -21.81 57.68 11.47
N GLU A 7 -21.32 58.00 10.28
CA GLU A 7 -20.96 57.03 9.24
C GLU A 7 -19.93 56.05 9.81
N THR A 8 -20.10 54.77 9.51
CA THR A 8 -18.99 53.83 9.37
C THR A 8 -19.29 52.90 8.19
N MET A 9 -18.26 52.81 7.36
CA MET A 9 -18.05 51.96 6.18
C MET A 9 -18.21 50.46 6.51
N PRO A 10 -18.27 49.57 5.49
CA PRO A 10 -18.82 48.24 5.65
C PRO A 10 -17.84 47.36 6.41
N GLU A 11 -18.29 46.79 7.52
CA GLU A 11 -17.53 45.80 8.27
C GLU A 11 -17.68 44.45 7.57
N GLU A 12 -16.60 44.07 6.90
CA GLU A 12 -16.16 42.72 6.58
C GLU A 12 -17.23 41.76 6.05
N ALA A 13 -17.22 41.62 4.73
CA ALA A 13 -17.45 40.33 4.12
C ALA A 13 -16.47 39.34 4.76
N VAL A 14 -16.94 38.62 5.78
CA VAL A 14 -16.29 37.38 6.21
C VAL A 14 -16.44 36.44 5.02
N GLU A 15 -15.43 36.44 4.16
CA GLU A 15 -15.09 35.28 3.35
C GLU A 15 -15.06 34.11 4.31
N ARG A 16 -16.16 33.36 4.33
CA ARG A 16 -16.16 32.02 4.87
C ARG A 16 -15.03 31.31 4.12
N PRO A 17 -14.02 30.75 4.80
CA PRO A 17 -13.01 29.98 4.10
C PRO A 17 -13.74 28.96 3.24
N ALA A 18 -13.40 28.93 1.95
CA ALA A 18 -13.83 27.90 1.01
C ALA A 18 -13.18 26.55 1.34
N ALA A 19 -13.27 26.15 2.61
CA ALA A 19 -12.69 24.97 3.22
C ALA A 19 -13.79 24.12 3.87
N GLU A 20 -14.98 24.07 3.26
CA GLU A 20 -16.00 23.06 3.54
C GLU A 20 -16.70 22.66 2.23
N GLN A 21 -15.92 22.50 1.16
CA GLN A 21 -16.23 21.41 0.23
C GLN A 21 -15.45 20.21 0.73
N PHE A 22 -16.03 19.59 1.77
CA PHE A 22 -15.84 18.17 1.97
C PHE A 22 -16.17 17.52 0.63
N VAL A 23 -15.13 17.16 -0.14
CA VAL A 23 -15.19 15.85 -0.75
C VAL A 23 -15.33 14.95 0.47
N GLN A 24 -16.58 14.61 0.80
CA GLN A 24 -16.87 13.34 1.43
C GLN A 24 -16.12 12.35 0.56
N VAL A 25 -14.93 11.94 1.01
CA VAL A 25 -14.55 10.56 0.78
C VAL A 25 -15.62 9.83 1.58
N SER A 26 -16.73 9.55 0.91
CA SER A 26 -17.79 8.74 1.47
C SER A 26 -17.13 7.51 2.09
N PRO A 27 -17.65 6.98 3.21
CA PRO A 27 -17.27 5.67 3.73
C PRO A 27 -17.48 4.49 2.75
N ALA A 28 -17.74 4.73 1.46
CA ALA A 28 -17.65 3.73 0.41
C ALA A 28 -16.16 3.51 0.11
N ASP A 29 -15.49 2.49 0.65
CA ASP A 29 -15.84 1.09 0.50
C ASP A 29 -15.56 0.27 1.78
N GLY A 30 -16.13 0.69 2.91
CA GLY A 30 -16.50 -0.23 4.00
C GLY A 30 -17.89 -0.85 3.81
N ALA A 31 -18.63 -0.39 2.79
CA ALA A 31 -19.91 -0.96 2.41
C ALA A 31 -19.70 -2.26 1.64
N MET A 32 -20.50 -3.27 1.98
CA MET A 32 -20.65 -4.47 1.17
C MET A 32 -21.04 -4.06 -0.28
N PRO A 33 -20.80 -4.90 -1.31
CA PRO A 33 -21.10 -4.56 -2.71
C PRO A 33 -22.55 -4.13 -2.98
N ASP A 34 -23.46 -4.41 -2.05
CA ASP A 34 -24.88 -4.09 -2.03
C ASP A 34 -25.23 -2.80 -1.22
N GLY A 35 -24.23 -2.10 -0.67
CA GLY A 35 -24.41 -0.83 0.03
C GLY A 35 -24.89 -0.93 1.47
N ARG A 36 -25.00 -2.14 2.05
CA ARG A 36 -25.43 -2.30 3.46
C ARG A 36 -24.27 -2.14 4.45
N GLU A 37 -24.61 -1.80 5.69
CA GLU A 37 -23.66 -1.85 6.80
C GLU A 37 -23.25 -3.31 7.09
N PRO A 38 -21.94 -3.59 7.28
CA PRO A 38 -21.46 -4.94 7.57
C PRO A 38 -21.93 -5.41 8.96
N THR A 39 -22.25 -6.69 9.09
CA THR A 39 -22.56 -7.28 10.40
C THR A 39 -21.33 -7.29 11.31
N PRO A 40 -21.46 -7.46 12.64
CA PRO A 40 -20.30 -7.58 13.53
C PRO A 40 -19.31 -8.69 13.14
N GLU A 41 -19.83 -9.83 12.67
CA GLU A 41 -19.02 -10.96 12.19
C GLU A 41 -18.29 -10.61 10.87
N GLU A 42 -18.93 -9.88 9.97
CA GLU A 42 -18.30 -9.39 8.74
C GLU A 42 -17.27 -8.30 9.02
N MET A 43 -17.53 -7.44 10.00
CA MET A 43 -16.58 -6.41 10.44
C MET A 43 -15.35 -7.05 11.10
N GLU A 44 -15.53 -8.10 11.89
CA GLU A 44 -14.44 -8.92 12.43
C GLU A 44 -13.67 -9.62 11.30
N ALA A 45 -14.36 -10.25 10.36
CA ALA A 45 -13.73 -10.85 9.18
C ALA A 45 -13.00 -9.83 8.28
N MET A 46 -13.48 -8.58 8.19
CA MET A 46 -12.81 -7.48 7.47
C MET A 46 -11.56 -7.01 8.21
N LEU A 47 -11.63 -6.85 9.54
CA LEU A 47 -10.47 -6.53 10.38
C LEU A 47 -9.41 -7.65 10.33
N GLU A 48 -9.84 -8.90 10.22
CA GLU A 48 -8.98 -10.06 10.03
C GLU A 48 -8.54 -10.25 8.58
N GLY A 49 -9.16 -9.55 7.62
CA GLY A 49 -8.88 -9.64 6.19
C GLY A 49 -9.27 -10.98 5.54
N LYS A 50 -10.24 -11.72 6.11
CA LYS A 50 -10.69 -13.04 5.66
C LYS A 50 -11.55 -13.02 4.37
N ASN A 51 -12.22 -11.90 4.08
CA ASN A 51 -13.11 -11.76 2.91
C ASN A 51 -12.47 -11.05 1.71
N ARG A 52 -11.13 -10.98 1.67
CA ARG A 52 -10.39 -10.31 0.59
C ARG A 52 -10.36 -11.18 -0.67
N THR A 53 -10.16 -10.52 -1.81
CA THR A 53 -10.05 -11.18 -3.12
C THR A 53 -8.65 -11.05 -3.68
N HIS A 54 -8.19 -12.11 -4.35
CA HIS A 54 -6.98 -12.06 -5.18
C HIS A 54 -7.37 -11.43 -6.51
N PHE A 55 -6.97 -10.18 -6.72
CA PHE A 55 -7.18 -9.48 -7.99
C PHE A 55 -5.92 -9.58 -8.84
N GLU A 56 -6.08 -10.08 -10.06
CA GLU A 56 -4.98 -10.27 -11.01
C GLU A 56 -4.98 -9.16 -12.06
N GLY A 57 -4.50 -7.99 -11.65
CA GLY A 57 -4.41 -6.84 -12.53
C GLY A 57 -3.58 -5.73 -11.92
N LEU A 58 -2.85 -5.02 -12.79
CA LEU A 58 -1.98 -3.91 -12.40
C LEU A 58 -2.48 -2.56 -12.92
N GLY A 59 -3.74 -2.50 -13.38
CA GLY A 59 -4.34 -1.29 -13.93
C GLY A 59 -4.31 -0.12 -12.94
N ASP A 60 -4.74 -0.35 -11.70
CA ASP A 60 -4.75 0.68 -10.65
C ASP A 60 -3.33 1.16 -10.34
N ALA A 61 -2.36 0.24 -10.24
CA ALA A 61 -0.95 0.57 -10.04
C ALA A 61 -0.37 1.41 -11.18
N TRP A 62 -0.63 1.04 -12.44
CA TRP A 62 -0.20 1.82 -13.59
C TRP A 62 -0.88 3.19 -13.66
N ALA A 63 -2.19 3.25 -13.41
CA ALA A 63 -2.97 4.49 -13.46
C ALA A 63 -2.43 5.50 -12.45
N VAL A 64 -2.23 5.06 -11.21
CA VAL A 64 -1.69 5.90 -10.14
C VAL A 64 -0.26 6.33 -10.43
N LEU A 65 0.58 5.39 -10.89
CA LEU A 65 2.01 5.66 -11.05
C LEU A 65 2.30 6.56 -12.25
N THR A 66 1.49 6.50 -13.32
CA THR A 66 1.73 7.26 -14.56
C THR A 66 0.79 8.45 -14.71
N GLY A 67 -0.30 8.48 -13.94
CA GLY A 67 -1.38 9.44 -14.08
C GLY A 67 -2.19 9.33 -15.37
N GLN A 68 -2.12 8.19 -16.05
CA GLN A 68 -2.69 7.98 -17.38
C GLN A 68 -3.57 6.72 -17.41
N ASN A 69 -4.40 6.62 -18.45
CA ASN A 69 -5.18 5.41 -18.70
C ASN A 69 -4.25 4.21 -18.95
N PRO A 70 -4.33 3.12 -18.15
CA PRO A 70 -3.48 1.94 -18.31
C PRO A 70 -3.50 1.34 -19.72
N ALA A 71 -4.67 1.36 -20.38
CA ALA A 71 -4.83 0.81 -21.73
C ALA A 71 -4.02 1.57 -22.79
N GLU A 72 -3.71 2.85 -22.55
CA GLU A 72 -2.96 3.70 -23.46
C GLU A 72 -1.46 3.72 -23.13
N VAL A 73 -1.12 3.73 -21.83
CA VAL A 73 0.27 3.89 -21.37
C VAL A 73 1.06 2.58 -21.38
N VAL A 74 0.44 1.43 -21.10
CA VAL A 74 1.16 0.14 -21.02
C VAL A 74 1.84 -0.24 -22.35
N PRO A 75 1.21 -0.09 -23.53
CA PRO A 75 1.90 -0.33 -24.80
C PRO A 75 3.14 0.56 -25.02
N GLN A 76 3.09 1.82 -24.56
CA GLN A 76 4.21 2.75 -24.66
C GLN A 76 5.35 2.38 -23.70
N VAL A 77 4.99 1.98 -22.47
CA VAL A 77 5.92 1.40 -21.50
C VAL A 77 6.62 0.20 -22.08
N VAL A 78 5.88 -0.73 -22.72
CA VAL A 78 6.48 -1.90 -23.36
C VAL A 78 7.47 -1.48 -24.44
N GLY A 79 7.09 -0.55 -25.33
CA GLY A 79 8.00 -0.05 -26.36
C GLY A 79 9.27 0.58 -25.80
N THR A 80 9.14 1.39 -24.75
CA THR A 80 10.25 2.10 -24.09
C THR A 80 11.19 1.12 -23.39
N VAL A 81 10.66 0.22 -22.56
CA VAL A 81 11.48 -0.78 -21.84
C VAL A 81 12.16 -1.73 -22.82
N MET A 82 11.51 -2.10 -23.92
CA MET A 82 12.14 -2.94 -24.96
C MET A 82 13.28 -2.23 -25.70
N HIS A 83 13.29 -0.90 -25.74
CA HIS A 83 14.31 -0.11 -26.42
C HIS A 83 15.45 0.33 -25.49
N GLU A 84 15.10 0.76 -24.28
CA GLU A 84 16.00 1.43 -23.33
C GLU A 84 16.23 0.64 -22.04
N GLY A 85 15.46 -0.43 -21.82
CA GLY A 85 15.53 -1.23 -20.61
C GLY A 85 16.83 -2.01 -20.47
N GLY A 86 17.30 -2.11 -19.23
CA GLY A 86 18.39 -2.99 -18.84
C GLY A 86 17.89 -4.24 -18.14
N THR A 87 18.77 -5.22 -17.98
CA THR A 87 18.50 -6.43 -17.19
C THR A 87 19.66 -6.72 -16.24
N ARG A 88 19.47 -7.70 -15.34
CA ARG A 88 20.47 -8.19 -14.39
C ARG A 88 20.48 -9.72 -14.39
N PRO A 89 21.58 -10.37 -13.95
CA PRO A 89 21.61 -11.83 -13.80
C PRO A 89 20.48 -12.35 -12.90
N ALA A 90 20.23 -11.68 -11.77
CA ALA A 90 19.15 -12.04 -10.85
C ALA A 90 17.73 -11.87 -11.43
N TRP A 91 17.59 -11.33 -12.65
CA TRP A 91 16.30 -11.09 -13.32
C TRP A 91 16.08 -12.04 -14.51
N GLN A 92 16.89 -13.08 -14.59
CA GLN A 92 16.85 -14.07 -15.66
C GLN A 92 16.68 -15.46 -15.08
N TRP A 93 15.78 -16.26 -15.65
CA TRP A 93 15.58 -17.64 -15.25
C TRP A 93 15.11 -18.51 -16.41
N LYS A 94 15.31 -19.82 -16.26
CA LYS A 94 14.86 -20.83 -17.22
C LYS A 94 13.82 -21.72 -16.55
N ARG A 95 12.70 -21.95 -17.23
CA ARG A 95 11.67 -22.86 -16.72
C ARG A 95 10.82 -23.42 -17.84
N GLY A 96 10.61 -24.74 -17.81
CA GLY A 96 9.78 -25.43 -18.81
C GLY A 96 10.30 -25.29 -20.24
N GLY A 97 11.63 -25.28 -20.44
CA GLY A 97 12.25 -25.09 -21.75
C GLY A 97 12.14 -23.66 -22.31
N ARG A 98 11.83 -22.69 -21.45
CA ARG A 98 11.68 -21.28 -21.82
C ARG A 98 12.66 -20.39 -21.08
N ASP A 99 13.23 -19.45 -21.81
CA ASP A 99 13.99 -18.33 -21.27
C ASP A 99 13.04 -17.23 -20.81
N HIS A 100 13.31 -16.65 -19.65
CA HIS A 100 12.59 -15.51 -19.09
C HIS A 100 13.59 -14.43 -18.68
N ILE A 101 13.36 -13.19 -19.10
CA ILE A 101 14.23 -12.06 -18.82
C ILE A 101 13.36 -10.85 -18.45
N LEU A 102 13.53 -10.33 -17.23
CA LEU A 102 12.93 -9.05 -16.87
C LEU A 102 13.85 -7.91 -17.35
N LEU A 103 13.28 -7.03 -18.16
CA LEU A 103 13.86 -5.75 -18.56
C LEU A 103 13.24 -4.64 -17.71
N ALA A 104 14.03 -3.68 -17.23
CA ALA A 104 13.51 -2.55 -16.47
C ALA A 104 14.14 -1.22 -16.88
N TRP A 105 13.34 -0.16 -16.78
CA TRP A 105 13.72 1.21 -17.12
C TRP A 105 12.96 2.21 -16.22
N PRO A 106 13.57 3.36 -15.85
CA PRO A 106 14.95 3.73 -16.12
C PRO A 106 15.92 3.06 -15.12
N GLN A 107 17.20 2.95 -15.47
CA GLN A 107 18.16 2.19 -14.66
C GLN A 107 18.61 2.95 -13.40
N ASP A 108 18.57 4.27 -13.44
CA ASP A 108 19.06 5.20 -12.42
C ASP A 108 17.99 5.65 -11.43
N GLN A 109 16.75 5.16 -11.56
CA GLN A 109 15.65 5.46 -10.63
C GLN A 109 15.28 4.22 -9.81
N PRO A 110 14.85 4.40 -8.55
CA PRO A 110 14.39 3.29 -7.70
C PRO A 110 12.96 2.82 -8.09
N VAL A 111 12.20 3.66 -8.78
CA VAL A 111 10.92 3.32 -9.40
C VAL A 111 11.12 3.05 -10.88
N ARG A 112 10.70 1.88 -11.35
CA ARG A 112 10.89 1.46 -12.74
C ARG A 112 9.60 0.93 -13.35
N ALA A 113 9.49 1.08 -14.64
CA ALA A 113 8.66 0.23 -15.46
C ALA A 113 9.47 -0.99 -15.87
N SER A 114 8.84 -2.17 -15.87
CA SER A 114 9.51 -3.40 -16.30
C SER A 114 8.64 -4.24 -17.21
N VAL A 115 9.31 -4.99 -18.08
CA VAL A 115 8.70 -5.89 -19.05
C VAL A 115 9.38 -7.24 -18.91
N LEU A 116 8.59 -8.26 -18.63
CA LEU A 116 9.04 -9.63 -18.73
C LEU A 116 8.95 -10.07 -20.19
N VAL A 117 10.06 -10.53 -20.75
CA VAL A 117 10.09 -11.20 -22.05
C VAL A 117 10.32 -12.68 -21.84
N ALA A 118 9.68 -13.51 -22.67
CA ALA A 118 9.87 -14.95 -22.65
C ALA A 118 9.82 -15.56 -24.06
N GLY A 119 10.48 -16.70 -24.22
CA GLY A 119 10.52 -17.46 -25.48
C GLY A 119 11.09 -18.87 -25.27
N GLU A 120 11.11 -19.68 -26.33
CA GLU A 120 11.84 -20.95 -26.31
C GLU A 120 13.32 -20.69 -26.04
N GLU A 121 13.99 -21.64 -25.38
CA GLU A 121 15.41 -21.52 -25.06
C GLU A 121 16.26 -21.28 -26.31
N GLY A 122 17.04 -20.19 -26.30
CA GLY A 122 17.84 -19.75 -27.46
C GLY A 122 17.03 -19.24 -28.66
N GLY A 123 15.71 -19.14 -28.52
CA GLY A 123 14.77 -18.66 -29.52
C GLY A 123 14.50 -17.16 -29.43
N LYS A 124 13.46 -16.71 -30.16
CA LYS A 124 13.03 -15.31 -30.13
C LYS A 124 12.21 -15.04 -28.87
N LEU A 125 12.60 -14.03 -28.10
CA LEU A 125 11.86 -13.55 -26.94
C LEU A 125 10.76 -12.57 -27.35
N ALA A 126 9.64 -12.58 -26.64
CA ALA A 126 8.53 -11.65 -26.80
C ALA A 126 8.03 -11.14 -25.43
N PRO A 127 7.53 -9.89 -25.33
CA PRO A 127 6.89 -9.40 -24.11
C PRO A 127 5.71 -10.29 -23.72
N VAL A 128 5.66 -10.67 -22.44
CA VAL A 128 4.58 -11.48 -21.85
C VAL A 128 3.91 -10.83 -20.66
N SER A 129 4.58 -9.86 -20.01
CA SER A 129 4.00 -9.07 -18.91
C SER A 129 4.68 -7.72 -18.80
N ALA A 130 3.97 -6.72 -18.30
CA ALA A 130 4.50 -5.42 -17.96
C ALA A 130 4.06 -5.03 -16.54
N VAL A 131 5.02 -4.76 -15.67
CA VAL A 131 4.78 -4.52 -14.23
C VAL A 131 5.54 -3.28 -13.74
N PRO A 132 4.96 -2.44 -12.87
CA PRO A 132 5.75 -1.49 -12.10
C PRO A 132 6.72 -2.28 -11.22
N LEU A 133 7.99 -1.93 -11.26
CA LEU A 133 9.03 -2.55 -10.44
C LEU A 133 9.55 -1.51 -9.45
N LEU A 134 9.30 -1.78 -8.17
CA LEU A 134 9.64 -0.89 -7.07
C LEU A 134 10.85 -1.45 -6.33
N ASP A 135 11.88 -0.64 -6.10
CA ASP A 135 12.96 -1.02 -5.19
C ASP A 135 12.47 -0.92 -3.75
N GLY A 136 12.48 -2.06 -3.06
CA GLY A 136 12.05 -2.17 -1.68
C GLY A 136 13.20 -2.11 -0.67
N LEU A 137 12.83 -2.18 0.60
CA LEU A 137 13.77 -2.34 1.70
C LEU A 137 13.82 -3.80 2.20
N PRO A 138 14.98 -4.30 2.64
CA PRO A 138 15.13 -5.67 3.09
C PRO A 138 14.36 -5.92 4.40
N ASN A 139 13.57 -7.00 4.42
CA ASN A 139 12.86 -7.49 5.59
C ASN A 139 12.93 -9.02 5.62
N ASP A 140 13.24 -9.60 6.78
CA ASP A 140 13.23 -11.06 6.95
C ASP A 140 11.81 -11.55 7.26
N LEU A 141 11.20 -12.24 6.31
CA LEU A 141 9.78 -12.62 6.34
C LEU A 141 9.66 -14.13 6.10
N THR A 142 8.77 -14.78 6.84
CA THR A 142 8.50 -16.22 6.68
C THR A 142 7.39 -16.43 5.70
N VAL A 143 7.60 -17.26 4.68
CA VAL A 143 6.57 -17.59 3.69
C VAL A 143 5.47 -18.41 4.36
N GLU A 144 4.22 -18.02 4.17
CA GLU A 144 3.05 -18.77 4.66
C GLU A 144 2.37 -19.51 3.50
N GLU A 145 2.13 -18.80 2.39
CA GLU A 145 1.54 -19.38 1.18
C GLU A 145 1.78 -18.47 -0.03
N ALA A 146 1.54 -18.99 -1.23
CA ALA A 146 1.55 -18.23 -2.47
C ALA A 146 0.29 -18.56 -3.28
N HIS A 147 -0.31 -17.52 -3.86
CA HIS A 147 -1.40 -17.59 -4.81
C HIS A 147 -0.88 -17.13 -6.19
N PRO A 148 -0.42 -18.08 -7.03
CA PRO A 148 0.05 -17.77 -8.39
C PRO A 148 -1.08 -17.16 -9.21
N TRP A 149 -0.74 -16.19 -10.04
CA TRP A 149 -1.67 -15.68 -11.05
C TRP A 149 -1.86 -16.71 -12.16
N GLU A 150 -2.94 -16.60 -12.93
CA GLU A 150 -3.30 -17.55 -13.99
C GLU A 150 -2.18 -17.68 -15.04
N ASN A 151 -1.48 -16.58 -15.33
CA ASN A 151 -0.36 -16.59 -16.27
C ASN A 151 0.91 -17.29 -15.74
N GLY A 152 0.97 -17.60 -14.43
CA GLY A 152 2.10 -18.24 -13.77
C GLY A 152 3.38 -17.40 -13.64
N LEU A 153 3.32 -16.10 -13.95
CA LEU A 153 4.48 -15.20 -13.97
C LEU A 153 4.58 -14.33 -12.71
N GLY A 154 3.44 -13.95 -12.14
CA GLY A 154 3.33 -13.24 -10.87
C GLY A 154 2.54 -14.05 -9.83
N ALA A 155 2.60 -13.63 -8.57
CA ALA A 155 1.79 -14.20 -7.50
C ALA A 155 1.45 -13.16 -6.44
N ASN A 156 0.38 -13.40 -5.70
CA ASN A 156 0.22 -12.81 -4.38
C ASN A 156 0.87 -13.74 -3.36
N VAL A 157 1.81 -13.26 -2.57
CA VAL A 157 2.57 -14.08 -1.60
C VAL A 157 2.23 -13.61 -0.20
N ALA A 158 1.88 -14.56 0.65
CA ALA A 158 1.60 -14.37 2.06
C ALA A 158 2.87 -14.62 2.86
N VAL A 159 3.19 -13.72 3.78
CA VAL A 159 4.30 -13.85 4.70
C VAL A 159 3.89 -13.46 6.12
N SER A 160 4.48 -14.12 7.11
CA SER A 160 4.34 -13.75 8.51
C SER A 160 5.56 -12.96 9.00
N MET A 161 5.27 -11.94 9.80
CA MET A 161 6.29 -11.21 10.58
C MET A 161 6.27 -11.62 12.06
N ILE A 162 5.13 -12.11 12.53
CA ILE A 162 4.97 -12.59 13.90
C ILE A 162 4.20 -13.91 13.79
N GLU A 163 4.77 -14.96 14.35
CA GLU A 163 4.14 -16.28 14.40
C GLU A 163 2.74 -16.19 15.03
N GLY A 164 1.76 -16.84 14.41
CA GLY A 164 0.38 -16.86 14.89
C GLY A 164 -0.40 -15.55 14.70
N LYS A 165 0.13 -14.58 13.94
CA LYS A 165 -0.61 -13.40 13.48
C LYS A 165 -1.03 -13.53 12.03
N ASN A 166 -2.03 -12.75 11.62
CA ASN A 166 -2.51 -12.74 10.24
C ASN A 166 -1.38 -12.38 9.28
N PRO A 167 -1.21 -13.13 8.17
CA PRO A 167 -0.14 -12.88 7.23
C PRO A 167 -0.33 -11.57 6.47
N MET A 168 0.80 -10.96 6.14
CA MET A 168 0.89 -9.86 5.19
C MET A 168 1.01 -10.42 3.78
N TRP A 169 0.31 -9.81 2.84
CA TRP A 169 0.33 -10.20 1.44
C TRP A 169 0.99 -9.11 0.62
N PHE A 170 1.76 -9.50 -0.38
CA PHE A 170 2.29 -8.58 -1.39
C PHE A 170 2.26 -9.23 -2.76
N PHE A 171 2.28 -8.42 -3.81
CA PHE A 171 2.48 -8.91 -5.16
C PHE A 171 3.96 -9.18 -5.41
N ASP A 172 4.28 -10.36 -5.91
CA ASP A 172 5.61 -10.74 -6.36
C ASP A 172 5.68 -10.69 -7.90
N PRO A 173 6.35 -9.67 -8.49
CA PRO A 173 6.52 -9.55 -9.93
C PRO A 173 7.52 -10.56 -10.51
N LEU A 174 8.31 -11.22 -9.65
CA LEU A 174 9.33 -12.21 -10.01
C LEU A 174 9.00 -13.60 -9.45
N TYR A 175 7.72 -13.88 -9.19
CA TYR A 175 7.27 -15.21 -8.75
C TYR A 175 7.78 -16.33 -9.66
N GLY A 176 7.80 -16.11 -10.98
CA GLY A 176 8.35 -17.09 -11.94
C GLY A 176 9.80 -17.52 -11.63
N ARG A 177 10.62 -16.60 -11.10
CA ARG A 177 11.99 -16.81 -10.60
C ARG A 177 11.96 -17.45 -9.21
N ASP A 178 11.21 -16.86 -8.28
CA ASP A 178 11.28 -17.15 -6.83
C ASP A 178 10.47 -18.38 -6.39
N ARG A 179 9.60 -18.92 -7.26
CA ARG A 179 8.60 -19.94 -6.89
C ARG A 179 9.14 -21.17 -6.16
N ASP A 180 10.35 -21.63 -6.45
CA ASP A 180 10.91 -22.81 -5.75
C ASP A 180 11.39 -22.47 -4.33
N ASP A 181 11.76 -21.21 -4.11
CA ASP A 181 12.18 -20.68 -2.81
C ASP A 181 10.97 -20.28 -1.94
N LEU A 182 9.80 -20.02 -2.53
CA LEU A 182 8.56 -19.67 -1.82
C LEU A 182 7.88 -20.88 -1.15
N THR A 183 8.65 -21.66 -0.39
CA THR A 183 8.17 -22.79 0.39
C THR A 183 7.63 -22.33 1.76
N PRO A 184 6.40 -22.70 2.15
CA PRO A 184 5.84 -22.37 3.46
C PRO A 184 6.74 -22.76 4.64
N GLY A 185 6.83 -21.87 5.63
CA GLY A 185 7.66 -22.01 6.83
C GLY A 185 9.12 -21.60 6.66
N ILE A 186 9.57 -21.24 5.45
CA ILE A 186 10.94 -20.78 5.21
C ILE A 186 11.03 -19.25 5.29
N THR A 187 12.02 -18.74 6.02
CA THR A 187 12.32 -17.31 6.12
C THR A 187 13.32 -16.89 5.04
N HIS A 188 12.96 -15.84 4.29
CA HIS A 188 13.84 -15.18 3.33
C HIS A 188 13.90 -13.69 3.62
N THR A 189 14.96 -13.04 3.13
CA THR A 189 15.00 -11.58 3.04
C THR A 189 14.27 -11.13 1.78
N PHE A 190 13.19 -10.36 1.95
CA PHE A 190 12.40 -9.76 0.87
C PHE A 190 12.69 -8.27 0.75
N LEU A 191 12.72 -7.75 -0.47
CA LEU A 191 12.71 -6.32 -0.75
C LEU A 191 11.26 -5.82 -0.79
N LEU A 192 10.76 -5.30 0.32
CA LEU A 192 9.38 -4.83 0.47
C LEU A 192 9.24 -3.35 0.09
N ALA A 193 8.29 -3.07 -0.81
CA ALA A 193 7.90 -1.75 -1.24
C ALA A 193 6.37 -1.59 -1.24
N GLY A 194 5.91 -0.35 -1.23
CA GLY A 194 4.51 0.00 -1.38
C GLY A 194 4.32 1.07 -2.44
N LEU A 195 3.20 1.02 -3.16
CA LEU A 195 2.69 2.10 -3.98
C LEU A 195 1.45 2.68 -3.29
N ALA A 196 1.46 3.97 -2.96
CA ALA A 196 0.30 4.62 -2.38
C ALA A 196 -0.75 4.89 -3.47
N TYR A 197 -1.96 4.37 -3.28
CA TYR A 197 -3.15 4.76 -4.02
C TYR A 197 -3.83 5.99 -3.41
N GLY A 198 -3.55 6.27 -2.14
CA GLY A 198 -3.96 7.48 -1.45
C GLY A 198 -2.97 7.81 -0.35
N LEU A 199 -2.68 9.10 -0.16
CA LEU A 199 -1.88 9.60 0.96
C LEU A 199 -2.48 10.91 1.46
N ARG A 200 -2.57 11.06 2.78
CA ARG A 200 -2.90 12.34 3.41
C ARG A 200 -2.14 12.51 4.72
N LYS A 201 -1.97 13.76 5.14
CA LYS A 201 -1.55 14.05 6.51
C LYS A 201 -2.52 13.42 7.51
N ALA A 202 -1.99 12.76 8.53
CA ALA A 202 -2.80 12.26 9.63
C ALA A 202 -3.29 13.45 10.46
N LEU A 203 -4.61 13.63 10.55
CA LEU A 203 -5.23 14.74 11.28
C LEU A 203 -5.89 14.32 12.60
N LEU A 204 -6.13 13.03 12.76
CA LEU A 204 -6.82 12.49 13.93
C LEU A 204 -5.82 11.96 14.93
N ASP A 205 -5.76 12.56 16.11
CA ASP A 205 -4.96 12.06 17.24
C ASP A 205 -5.67 10.94 18.00
N GLU A 206 -6.99 10.83 17.84
CA GLU A 206 -7.86 9.93 18.56
C GLU A 206 -8.95 9.36 17.64
N VAL A 207 -9.19 8.06 17.75
CA VAL A 207 -10.33 7.38 17.14
C VAL A 207 -11.34 7.07 18.23
N THR A 208 -12.60 7.38 17.95
CA THR A 208 -13.71 7.05 18.84
C THR A 208 -14.36 5.75 18.35
N ILE A 209 -14.39 4.74 19.21
CA ILE A 209 -15.03 3.44 18.96
C ILE A 209 -16.30 3.40 19.81
N THR A 210 -17.44 3.25 19.14
CA THR A 210 -18.77 3.22 19.78
C THR A 210 -19.47 1.88 19.66
N GLN A 211 -18.87 0.89 19.00
CA GLN A 211 -19.43 -0.44 18.79
C GLN A 211 -18.35 -1.48 18.46
N GLY A 212 -18.70 -2.77 18.56
CA GLY A 212 -17.84 -3.91 18.24
C GLY A 212 -17.18 -4.55 19.47
N PRO A 213 -16.51 -5.72 19.32
CA PRO A 213 -16.08 -6.54 20.45
C PRO A 213 -15.20 -5.81 21.48
N LYS A 214 -14.30 -4.93 21.01
CA LYS A 214 -13.46 -4.10 21.89
C LYS A 214 -14.27 -3.07 22.68
N PHE A 215 -15.31 -2.49 22.08
CA PHE A 215 -16.19 -1.56 22.79
C PHE A 215 -17.08 -2.30 23.79
N GLU A 216 -17.59 -3.48 23.45
CA GLU A 216 -18.41 -4.27 24.38
C GLU A 216 -17.61 -4.72 25.61
N ALA A 217 -16.38 -5.20 25.42
CA ALA A 217 -15.50 -5.54 26.55
C ALA A 217 -15.17 -4.31 27.42
N TYR A 218 -14.95 -3.15 26.81
CA TYR A 218 -14.77 -1.88 27.51
C TYR A 218 -16.04 -1.47 28.28
N ALA A 219 -17.22 -1.58 27.65
CA ALA A 219 -18.49 -1.22 28.23
C ALA A 219 -18.82 -2.10 29.45
N GLU A 220 -18.56 -3.40 29.36
CA GLU A 220 -18.74 -4.34 30.46
C GLU A 220 -17.85 -4.00 31.65
N ALA A 221 -16.55 -3.76 31.42
CA ALA A 221 -15.61 -3.34 32.46
C ALA A 221 -16.04 -2.01 33.11
N TRP A 222 -16.45 -1.03 32.30
CA TRP A 222 -16.89 0.27 32.81
C TRP A 222 -18.18 0.17 33.63
N LEU A 223 -19.16 -0.63 33.21
CA LEU A 223 -20.41 -0.84 33.96
C LEU A 223 -20.16 -1.57 35.29
N ALA A 224 -19.22 -2.52 35.32
CA ALA A 224 -18.82 -3.19 36.56
C ALA A 224 -18.21 -2.21 37.58
N GLU A 225 -17.48 -1.20 37.11
CA GLU A 225 -16.88 -0.14 37.93
C GLU A 225 -17.87 0.98 38.30
N ASN A 226 -19.03 1.07 37.63
CA ASN A 226 -20.04 2.10 37.84
C ASN A 226 -21.42 1.50 38.16
N PRO A 227 -21.61 0.90 39.37
CA PRO A 227 -22.88 0.27 39.75
C PRO A 227 -24.03 1.28 39.75
N GLY A 228 -25.05 1.04 38.93
CA GLY A 228 -26.22 1.91 38.78
C GLY A 228 -26.25 2.75 37.49
N ALA A 229 -25.16 2.76 36.74
CA ALA A 229 -25.16 3.27 35.37
C ALA A 229 -25.78 2.25 34.40
N SER A 230 -26.39 2.76 33.33
CA SER A 230 -26.97 1.96 32.25
C SER A 230 -26.04 1.92 31.03
N ARG A 231 -26.35 1.05 30.07
CA ARG A 231 -25.58 0.93 28.82
C ARG A 231 -25.46 2.23 28.03
N LEU A 232 -26.47 3.11 28.15
CA LEU A 232 -26.50 4.42 27.49
C LEU A 232 -25.55 5.44 28.13
N ASP A 233 -25.12 5.19 29.37
CA ASP A 233 -24.21 6.06 30.11
C ASP A 233 -22.74 5.72 29.84
N VAL A 234 -22.47 4.60 29.15
CA VAL A 234 -21.12 4.17 28.79
C VAL A 234 -20.52 5.19 27.81
N PRO A 235 -19.42 5.86 28.16
CA PRO A 235 -18.81 6.83 27.27
C PRO A 235 -18.18 6.12 26.06
N PRO A 236 -17.98 6.83 24.93
CA PRO A 236 -17.28 6.26 23.79
C PRO A 236 -15.86 5.82 24.12
N LEU A 237 -15.43 4.68 23.60
CA LEU A 237 -14.05 4.22 23.76
C LEU A 237 -13.12 5.06 22.89
N LYS A 238 -12.28 5.87 23.54
CA LYS A 238 -11.31 6.74 22.89
C LYS A 238 -9.95 6.06 22.80
N VAL A 239 -9.48 5.81 21.58
CA VAL A 239 -8.17 5.22 21.31
C VAL A 239 -7.26 6.29 20.74
N LYS A 240 -6.22 6.67 21.51
CA LYS A 240 -5.16 7.55 21.00
C LYS A 240 -4.38 6.85 19.90
N VAL A 241 -4.32 7.47 18.73
CA VAL A 241 -3.66 6.97 17.52
C VAL A 241 -2.51 7.87 17.05
N ALA A 242 -2.35 9.06 17.65
CA ALA A 242 -1.15 9.89 17.47
C ALA A 242 0.11 9.09 17.82
N GLY A 243 1.14 9.21 16.98
CA GLY A 243 2.42 8.52 17.13
C GLY A 243 2.35 7.00 16.97
N ARG A 244 1.22 6.43 16.55
CA ARG A 244 1.10 4.98 16.32
C ARG A 244 1.46 4.61 14.89
N HIS A 245 2.13 3.48 14.78
CA HIS A 245 2.39 2.81 13.51
C HIS A 245 1.38 1.67 13.36
N MET A 246 0.57 1.72 12.31
CA MET A 246 -0.54 0.79 12.10
C MET A 246 -0.55 0.32 10.66
N ILE A 247 -0.80 -0.97 10.46
CA ILE A 247 -1.07 -1.55 9.15
C ILE A 247 -2.26 -2.50 9.28
N MET A 248 -3.27 -2.30 8.45
CA MET A 248 -4.53 -3.03 8.47
C MET A 248 -4.86 -3.51 7.06
N PRO A 249 -5.43 -4.72 6.91
CA PRO A 249 -5.88 -5.21 5.61
C PRO A 249 -6.78 -4.21 4.89
N GLY A 250 -6.54 -4.00 3.60
CA GLY A 250 -7.40 -3.25 2.70
C GLY A 250 -8.45 -4.14 2.03
N ARG A 251 -9.01 -3.66 0.92
CA ARG A 251 -10.10 -4.32 0.19
C ARG A 251 -9.66 -5.62 -0.47
N ARG A 252 -8.48 -5.63 -1.07
CA ARG A 252 -7.91 -6.80 -1.77
C ARG A 252 -6.71 -7.34 -1.03
N PHE A 253 -6.31 -8.58 -1.35
CA PHE A 253 -4.98 -9.02 -0.97
C PHE A 253 -3.94 -8.08 -1.59
N CYS A 254 -2.80 -7.93 -0.89
CA CYS A 254 -1.74 -6.98 -1.21
C CYS A 254 -2.10 -5.50 -0.97
N GLU A 255 -3.34 -5.16 -0.63
CA GLU A 255 -3.75 -3.79 -0.29
C GLU A 255 -3.88 -3.58 1.21
N TYR A 256 -3.48 -2.41 1.70
CA TYR A 256 -3.43 -2.08 3.12
C TYR A 256 -3.77 -0.62 3.40
N GLN A 257 -4.48 -0.39 4.51
CA GLN A 257 -4.55 0.92 5.15
C GLN A 257 -3.41 1.01 6.17
N MET A 258 -2.68 2.12 6.18
CA MET A 258 -1.60 2.33 7.13
C MET A 258 -1.58 3.73 7.72
N ARG A 259 -1.00 3.80 8.91
CA ARG A 259 -0.53 5.04 9.54
C ARG A 259 0.92 4.88 9.93
N ALA A 260 1.74 5.87 9.62
CA ALA A 260 3.15 5.90 10.00
C ALA A 260 3.68 7.33 10.09
N VAL A 261 4.84 7.48 10.72
CA VAL A 261 5.66 8.70 10.69
C VAL A 261 6.66 8.57 9.55
N ILE A 262 6.79 9.62 8.74
CA ILE A 262 7.80 9.68 7.68
C ILE A 262 9.19 9.86 8.28
N GLU A 263 10.10 8.94 8.03
CA GLU A 263 11.47 9.01 8.56
C GLU A 263 12.41 9.78 7.62
N GLU A 264 12.17 9.67 6.32
CA GLU A 264 12.92 10.31 5.26
C GLU A 264 12.07 10.42 4.00
N VAL A 265 12.36 11.45 3.18
CA VAL A 265 11.73 11.71 1.89
C VAL A 265 12.83 11.83 0.86
N GLN A 266 12.69 11.10 -0.24
CA GLN A 266 13.55 11.21 -1.41
C GLN A 266 12.71 11.54 -2.65
N ASP A 267 13.25 12.39 -3.52
CA ASP A 267 12.69 12.63 -4.85
C ASP A 267 13.19 11.58 -5.85
N CYS A 268 12.26 11.02 -6.62
CA CYS A 268 12.54 10.21 -7.79
C CYS A 268 11.50 10.49 -8.88
N GLN A 269 11.63 9.81 -10.01
CA GLN A 269 10.66 9.96 -11.10
C GLN A 269 10.56 8.68 -11.92
N LEU A 270 9.38 8.47 -12.52
CA LEU A 270 9.21 7.51 -13.61
C LEU A 270 8.91 8.31 -14.89
N GLU A 271 9.83 8.26 -15.86
CA GLU A 271 9.79 9.14 -17.04
C GLU A 271 9.72 10.62 -16.63
N LYS A 272 8.56 11.25 -16.82
CA LYS A 272 8.28 12.66 -16.48
C LYS A 272 7.39 12.80 -15.25
N MET A 273 6.88 11.69 -14.69
CA MET A 273 6.04 11.71 -13.51
C MET A 273 6.92 11.85 -12.26
N PRO A 274 6.80 12.94 -11.49
CA PRO A 274 7.48 13.06 -10.21
C PRO A 274 6.88 12.07 -9.21
N VAL A 275 7.74 11.41 -8.44
CA VAL A 275 7.38 10.45 -7.41
C VAL A 275 8.16 10.79 -6.14
N LYS A 276 7.45 10.85 -5.01
CA LYS A 276 8.09 10.89 -3.69
C LYS A 276 8.28 9.48 -3.19
N LEU A 277 9.48 9.18 -2.72
CA LEU A 277 9.79 7.97 -1.99
C LEU A 277 9.85 8.29 -0.50
N LEU A 278 8.90 7.76 0.26
CA LEU A 278 8.78 7.94 1.70
C LEU A 278 9.31 6.70 2.40
N TYR A 279 10.24 6.88 3.33
CA TYR A 279 10.76 5.78 4.16
C TYR A 279 10.00 5.72 5.47
N LEU A 280 9.41 4.55 5.74
CA LEU A 280 8.57 4.28 6.90
C LEU A 280 9.10 3.07 7.66
N SER A 281 9.00 3.08 8.99
CA SER A 281 9.24 1.93 9.84
C SER A 281 7.98 1.53 10.61
N PHE A 282 7.84 0.25 10.94
CA PHE A 282 6.80 -0.26 11.82
C PHE A 282 7.48 -1.08 12.92
N PRO A 283 7.57 -0.53 14.14
CA PRO A 283 8.31 -1.16 15.22
C PRO A 283 7.61 -2.41 15.74
N PHE A 284 8.41 -3.37 16.18
CA PHE A 284 7.97 -4.56 16.91
C PHE A 284 8.68 -4.62 18.26
N GLU A 285 8.08 -5.26 19.26
CA GLU A 285 8.67 -5.38 20.59
C GLU A 285 9.87 -6.34 20.62
N ASN A 286 9.82 -7.42 19.84
CA ASN A 286 10.74 -8.56 19.95
C ASN A 286 11.52 -8.86 18.65
N ARG A 287 11.54 -7.95 17.68
CA ARG A 287 12.28 -8.10 16.41
C ARG A 287 12.59 -6.76 15.77
N GLU A 288 13.45 -6.78 14.76
CA GLU A 288 13.73 -5.62 13.92
C GLU A 288 12.44 -5.03 13.32
N PRO A 289 12.30 -3.69 13.26
CA PRO A 289 11.16 -3.03 12.63
C PRO A 289 10.98 -3.47 11.18
N MET A 290 9.73 -3.60 10.74
CA MET A 290 9.45 -3.69 9.31
C MET A 290 9.78 -2.35 8.68
N ARG A 291 10.56 -2.36 7.60
CA ARG A 291 10.91 -1.16 6.84
C ARG A 291 10.20 -1.16 5.51
N LEU A 292 9.61 -0.03 5.14
CA LEU A 292 8.83 0.12 3.93
C LEU A 292 9.30 1.34 3.13
N ALA A 293 9.66 1.10 1.88
CA ALA A 293 9.82 2.12 0.85
C ALA A 293 8.45 2.38 0.20
N LEU A 294 7.82 3.52 0.49
CA LEU A 294 6.51 3.89 -0.03
C LEU A 294 6.63 4.92 -1.16
N TYR A 295 6.27 4.52 -2.36
CA TYR A 295 6.24 5.36 -3.55
C TYR A 295 4.89 6.07 -3.67
N VAL A 296 4.93 7.39 -3.88
CA VAL A 296 3.75 8.23 -3.97
C VAL A 296 3.90 9.17 -5.16
N SER A 297 3.10 8.96 -6.22
CA SER A 297 3.16 9.80 -7.41
C SER A 297 2.59 11.20 -7.13
N LYS A 298 3.01 12.20 -7.92
CA LYS A 298 2.44 13.54 -7.84
C LYS A 298 0.92 13.56 -8.06
N MET A 299 0.39 12.63 -8.86
CA MET A 299 -1.06 12.46 -9.02
C MET A 299 -1.76 12.18 -7.68
N VAL A 300 -1.18 11.31 -6.84
CA VAL A 300 -1.77 10.94 -5.54
C VAL A 300 -1.59 12.05 -4.52
N LEU A 301 -0.45 12.74 -4.55
CA LEU A 301 -0.16 13.83 -3.64
C LEU A 301 -1.05 15.05 -3.85
N GLY A 302 -1.42 15.36 -5.10
CA GLY A 302 -2.04 16.64 -5.41
C GLY A 302 -1.16 17.79 -4.93
N ASP A 303 -1.69 18.64 -4.05
CA ASP A 303 -0.96 19.77 -3.46
C ASP A 303 -0.25 19.44 -2.13
N PHE A 304 -0.43 18.23 -1.60
CA PHE A 304 0.23 17.81 -0.36
C PHE A 304 1.72 17.56 -0.59
N GLU A 305 2.56 18.19 0.23
CA GLU A 305 4.01 17.98 0.22
C GLU A 305 4.43 17.22 1.50
N PRO A 306 4.79 15.92 1.38
CA PRO A 306 5.17 15.11 2.53
C PRO A 306 6.57 15.48 3.02
N GLU A 307 6.73 15.57 4.34
CA GLU A 307 8.01 15.90 4.98
C GLU A 307 8.38 14.92 6.09
N LYS A 308 9.67 14.80 6.36
CA LYS A 308 10.19 14.04 7.50
C LYS A 308 9.53 14.49 8.81
N GLY A 309 9.14 13.52 9.63
CA GLY A 309 8.49 13.71 10.92
C GLY A 309 6.98 13.89 10.84
N GLN A 310 6.40 14.02 9.64
CA GLN A 310 4.95 14.09 9.50
C GLN A 310 4.32 12.71 9.66
N GLU A 311 3.19 12.67 10.38
CA GLU A 311 2.31 11.52 10.40
C GLU A 311 1.41 11.52 9.17
N VAL A 312 1.27 10.35 8.55
CA VAL A 312 0.43 10.16 7.35
C VAL A 312 -0.47 8.95 7.49
N ASP A 313 -1.66 9.08 6.90
CA ASP A 313 -2.54 7.94 6.60
C ASP A 313 -2.43 7.62 5.11
N ALA A 314 -2.26 6.34 4.76
CA ALA A 314 -2.13 5.90 3.38
C ALA A 314 -3.00 4.67 3.08
N TYR A 315 -3.48 4.58 1.84
CA TYR A 315 -3.96 3.34 1.24
C TYR A 315 -2.91 2.87 0.23
N VAL A 316 -2.38 1.67 0.41
CA VAL A 316 -1.22 1.20 -0.35
C VAL A 316 -1.46 -0.16 -0.96
N TRP A 317 -0.80 -0.41 -2.07
CA TRP A 317 -0.58 -1.73 -2.64
C TRP A 317 0.87 -2.15 -2.41
N LEU A 318 1.10 -3.33 -1.85
CA LEU A 318 2.42 -3.86 -1.51
C LEU A 318 2.97 -4.74 -2.62
N GLN A 319 4.27 -4.58 -2.87
CA GLN A 319 5.08 -5.37 -3.78
C GLN A 319 6.32 -5.85 -3.03
N ALA A 320 6.70 -7.12 -3.19
CA ALA A 320 7.99 -7.59 -2.72
C ALA A 320 8.52 -8.74 -3.57
N ARG A 321 9.82 -8.99 -3.45
CA ARG A 321 10.53 -10.10 -4.11
C ARG A 321 11.66 -10.56 -3.21
N ILE A 322 12.13 -11.79 -3.36
CA ILE A 322 13.36 -12.23 -2.70
C ILE A 322 14.52 -11.33 -3.20
N ILE A 323 15.45 -10.98 -2.30
CA ILE A 323 16.60 -10.15 -2.65
C ILE A 323 17.32 -10.65 -3.92
N ASP A 324 17.76 -9.70 -4.73
CA ASP A 324 18.47 -10.02 -5.97
C ASP A 324 19.87 -10.56 -5.62
N ILE A 325 20.10 -11.86 -5.86
CA ILE A 325 21.41 -12.49 -5.70
C ILE A 325 22.08 -12.51 -7.08
N ASP A 326 23.01 -11.58 -7.31
CA ASP A 326 23.78 -11.50 -8.56
C ASP A 326 24.91 -12.55 -8.64
N GLN A 327 24.63 -13.78 -8.21
CA GLN A 327 25.47 -14.93 -8.58
C GLN A 327 24.97 -15.43 -9.93
N GLY A 328 25.87 -15.53 -10.92
CA GLY A 328 25.56 -16.06 -12.24
C GLY A 328 24.88 -17.45 -12.15
N PRO A 329 24.17 -17.88 -13.20
CA PRO A 329 23.24 -19.01 -13.12
C PRO A 329 23.89 -20.23 -12.44
N GLN A 330 23.30 -20.69 -11.35
CA GLN A 330 23.61 -22.01 -10.81
C GLN A 330 23.21 -23.04 -11.87
N GLN A 331 24.21 -23.82 -12.29
CA GLN A 331 24.11 -24.79 -13.39
C GLN A 331 23.16 -25.94 -13.09
#